data_AF-A0A9D8GAC9-F1
#
_entry.id   AF-A0A9D8GAC9-F1
#
_cell.length_a   1.000
_cell.length_b   1.000
_cell.length_c   1.000
_cell.angle_alpha   90.00
_cell.angle_beta   90.00
_cell.angle_gamma   90.00
#
_symmetry.space_group_name_H-M   'P 1'
#
loop_
_entity.id
_entity.type
_entity.pdbx_description
1 polymer ?
#
loop_
_entity_poly.entity_id
_entity_poly.type
_entity_poly.pdbx_seq_one_letter_code
_entity_poly.pdbx_strand_id
1 'polypeptide(L)'
;VPDLVIGPDRQVASRSDKMNNPALQVAWLDDGTTVSRQWLFLRPEFRQFSHEQSEMPRLELEDVEPRSDGPFQFRLAVRESGSNAPLGELTLALGDMVGLSDSDDFAASNETRATTATAARNAAPYEVVLVGTEPLFYTDLTVSHNPMIPVIYFGSVLAIMGICFALYMRRTTLSVWRRETDGRVQVAVQYWPSRSTLTLGVARTLEALK
;
A
#
# COMPACT_ATOMS: atom_id res chain seq x y z
N VAL A 1 8.98 25.57 -0.89
CA VAL A 1 9.36 25.47 0.54
C VAL A 1 8.33 24.55 1.18
N PRO A 2 8.74 23.51 1.93
CA PRO A 2 7.79 22.62 2.61
C PRO A 2 6.97 23.42 3.63
N ASP A 3 5.65 23.23 3.60
CA ASP A 3 4.67 24.01 4.35
C ASP A 3 4.47 23.47 5.78
N LEU A 4 5.57 23.11 6.46
CA LEU A 4 5.52 22.39 7.73
C LEU A 4 6.49 23.00 8.73
N VAL A 5 6.08 23.00 9.99
CA VAL A 5 6.93 23.35 11.14
C VAL A 5 6.94 22.18 12.11
N ILE A 6 8.11 21.87 12.64
CA ILE A 6 8.26 20.90 13.73
C ILE A 6 8.18 21.71 15.02
N GLY A 7 7.14 21.46 15.81
CA GLY A 7 6.93 22.06 17.12
C GLY A 7 7.96 21.60 18.15
N PRO A 8 8.06 22.29 19.30
CA PRO A 8 8.99 21.95 20.39
C PRO A 8 8.74 20.55 20.99
N ASP A 9 7.56 19.99 20.79
CA ASP A 9 7.11 18.66 21.19
C ASP A 9 7.33 17.58 20.12
N ARG A 10 8.03 17.92 19.02
CA ARG A 10 8.20 17.07 17.82
C ARG A 10 6.91 16.77 17.08
N GLN A 11 5.82 17.50 17.32
CA GLN A 11 4.66 17.44 16.44
C GLN A 11 4.92 18.20 15.15
N VAL A 12 4.37 17.69 14.06
CA VAL A 12 4.49 18.32 12.74
C VAL A 12 3.18 19.04 12.47
N ALA A 13 3.24 20.36 12.34
CA ALA A 13 2.09 21.20 12.03
C ALA A 13 2.27 21.85 10.65
N SER A 14 1.16 22.09 9.94
CA SER A 14 1.19 22.92 8.73
C SER A 14 1.53 24.37 9.08
N ARG A 15 2.31 25.03 8.23
CA ARG A 15 2.55 26.48 8.33
C ARG A 15 1.44 27.31 7.69
N SER A 16 0.63 26.69 6.82
CA SER A 16 -0.48 27.38 6.18
C SER A 16 -1.80 26.66 6.39
N ASP A 17 -2.87 27.46 6.33
CA ASP A 17 -4.25 26.98 6.29
C ASP A 17 -4.64 26.46 4.90
N LYS A 18 -3.69 26.35 3.96
CA LYS A 18 -3.94 25.85 2.61
C LYS A 18 -3.97 24.33 2.64
N MET A 19 -5.07 23.77 2.12
CA MET A 19 -5.17 22.35 1.79
C MET A 19 -4.27 22.02 0.59
N ASN A 20 -2.98 21.80 0.84
CA ASN A 20 -2.02 21.52 -0.24
C ASN A 20 -2.24 20.15 -0.91
N ASN A 21 -2.84 19.19 -0.20
CA ASN A 21 -3.23 17.90 -0.76
C ASN A 21 -4.28 17.21 0.10
N PRO A 22 -5.54 17.66 0.09
CA PRO A 22 -6.58 17.04 0.90
C PRO A 22 -6.83 15.60 0.44
N ALA A 23 -7.05 14.70 1.40
CA ALA A 23 -7.69 13.42 1.14
C ALA A 23 -9.18 13.55 1.45
N LEU A 24 -9.98 13.19 0.45
CA LEU A 24 -11.43 13.14 0.59
C LEU A 24 -11.85 11.68 0.63
N GLN A 25 -12.67 11.34 1.62
CA GLN A 25 -13.37 10.06 1.63
C GLN A 25 -14.77 10.26 1.07
N VAL A 26 -15.02 9.64 -0.06
CA VAL A 26 -16.31 9.67 -0.75
C VAL A 26 -16.95 8.29 -0.63
N ALA A 27 -18.24 8.26 -0.29
CA ALA A 27 -19.04 7.05 -0.32
C ALA A 27 -19.95 7.05 -1.55
N TRP A 28 -20.01 5.89 -2.18
CA TRP A 28 -21.04 5.53 -3.14
C TRP A 28 -22.18 4.87 -2.38
N LEU A 29 -23.41 5.31 -2.63
CA LEU A 29 -24.62 4.74 -2.07
C LEU A 29 -25.51 4.23 -3.18
N ASP A 30 -26.20 3.12 -2.93
CA ASP A 30 -27.28 2.58 -3.75
C ASP A 30 -28.51 2.47 -2.83
N ASP A 31 -29.59 3.18 -3.16
CA ASP A 31 -30.80 3.31 -2.32
C ASP A 31 -30.48 3.65 -0.85
N GLY A 32 -29.62 4.66 -0.64
CA GLY A 32 -29.17 5.10 0.69
C GLY A 32 -28.22 4.15 1.43
N THR A 33 -27.87 3.00 0.86
CA THR A 33 -26.94 2.03 1.45
C THR A 33 -25.54 2.21 0.87
N THR A 34 -24.51 2.39 1.72
CA THR A 34 -23.12 2.51 1.25
C THR A 34 -22.64 1.22 0.58
N VAL A 35 -22.39 1.28 -0.73
CA VAL A 35 -21.86 0.17 -1.54
C VAL A 35 -20.35 0.22 -1.69
N SER A 36 -19.75 1.42 -1.63
CA SER A 36 -18.31 1.59 -1.77
C SER A 36 -17.81 2.85 -1.07
N ARG A 37 -16.51 2.87 -0.75
CA ARG A 37 -15.80 4.05 -0.23
C ARG A 37 -14.51 4.21 -1.02
N GLN A 38 -14.24 5.43 -1.46
CA GLN A 38 -13.06 5.78 -2.22
C GLN A 38 -12.33 6.95 -1.57
N TRP A 39 -11.00 6.88 -1.55
CA TRP A 39 -10.15 8.00 -1.21
C TRP A 39 -9.76 8.77 -2.48
N LEU A 40 -9.95 10.09 -2.46
CA LEU A 40 -9.60 10.98 -3.56
C LEU A 40 -8.51 11.94 -3.11
N PHE A 41 -7.56 12.17 -4.00
CA PHE A 41 -6.38 13.01 -3.75
C PHE A 41 -6.28 14.05 -4.85
N LEU A 42 -6.02 15.30 -4.46
CA LEU A 42 -5.89 16.42 -5.41
C LEU A 42 -4.64 16.25 -6.28
N ARG A 43 -3.54 15.82 -5.66
CA ARG A 43 -2.23 15.71 -6.33
C ARG A 43 -2.14 14.50 -7.26
N PRO A 44 -1.75 14.66 -8.53
CA PRO A 44 -1.69 13.59 -9.52
C PRO A 44 -0.88 12.36 -9.09
N GLU A 45 0.25 12.54 -8.41
CA GLU A 45 1.11 11.44 -7.97
C GLU A 45 0.46 10.52 -6.92
N PHE A 46 -0.58 10.99 -6.22
CA PHE A 46 -1.32 10.20 -5.23
C PHE A 46 -2.61 9.60 -5.79
N ARG A 47 -3.01 9.94 -7.02
CA ARG A 47 -4.22 9.38 -7.64
C ARG A 47 -4.17 7.87 -7.83
N GLN A 48 -2.97 7.27 -7.86
CA GLN A 48 -2.80 5.82 -7.87
C GLN A 48 -3.28 5.13 -6.58
N PHE A 49 -3.42 5.87 -5.48
CA PHE A 49 -3.96 5.38 -4.21
C PHE A 49 -5.49 5.51 -4.14
N SER A 50 -6.13 6.16 -5.11
CA SER A 50 -7.57 6.11 -5.27
C SER A 50 -7.98 4.71 -5.72
N HIS A 51 -8.55 3.93 -4.80
CA HIS A 51 -9.02 2.59 -5.14
C HIS A 51 -10.09 2.68 -6.23
N GLU A 52 -9.83 2.07 -7.39
CA GLU A 52 -10.81 1.92 -8.46
C GLU A 52 -11.57 0.60 -8.27
N GLN A 53 -12.90 0.68 -8.27
CA GLN A 53 -13.74 -0.50 -8.45
C GLN A 53 -14.17 -0.55 -9.92
N SER A 54 -13.93 -1.68 -10.58
CA SER A 54 -14.10 -1.83 -12.03
C SER A 54 -15.51 -1.50 -12.53
N GLU A 55 -16.53 -1.63 -11.68
CA GLU A 55 -17.95 -1.49 -12.05
C GLU A 55 -18.52 -0.09 -11.80
N MET A 56 -17.79 0.79 -11.09
CA MET A 56 -18.26 2.15 -10.76
C MET A 56 -17.50 3.20 -11.58
N PRO A 57 -18.13 4.33 -11.93
CA PRO A 57 -17.42 5.49 -12.47
C PRO A 57 -16.28 5.89 -11.53
N ARG A 58 -15.16 6.30 -12.11
CA ARG A 58 -14.02 6.82 -11.35
C ARG A 58 -14.28 8.26 -10.97
N LEU A 59 -14.13 8.60 -9.69
CA LEU A 59 -14.06 9.98 -9.24
C LEU A 59 -12.61 10.43 -9.17
N GLU A 60 -12.35 11.68 -9.55
CA GLU A 60 -11.07 12.33 -9.40
C GLU A 60 -11.26 13.71 -8.77
N LEU A 61 -10.51 14.03 -7.73
CA LEU A 61 -10.49 15.38 -7.17
C LEU A 61 -9.67 16.30 -8.07
N GLU A 62 -10.30 17.33 -8.63
CA GLU A 62 -9.67 18.27 -9.54
C GLU A 62 -9.28 19.57 -8.87
N ASP A 63 -10.13 20.09 -7.99
CA ASP A 63 -9.90 21.39 -7.35
C ASP A 63 -10.57 21.49 -5.97
N VAL A 64 -10.05 22.42 -5.17
CA VAL A 64 -10.56 22.74 -3.84
C VAL A 64 -10.61 24.25 -3.66
N GLU A 65 -11.82 24.78 -3.56
CA GLU A 65 -12.07 26.21 -3.43
C GLU A 65 -12.58 26.53 -2.01
N PRO A 66 -12.07 27.58 -1.36
CA PRO A 66 -12.65 28.06 -0.10
C PRO A 66 -14.00 28.75 -0.38
N ARG A 67 -15.05 28.38 0.37
CA ARG A 67 -16.31 29.14 0.37
C ARG A 67 -16.20 30.39 1.23
N SER A 68 -16.96 31.42 0.85
CA SER A 68 -17.06 32.69 1.59
C SER A 68 -17.86 32.56 2.89
N ASP A 69 -18.69 31.53 3.02
CA ASP A 69 -19.69 31.36 4.09
C ASP A 69 -19.57 30.04 4.86
N GLY A 70 -18.56 29.20 4.56
CA GLY A 70 -18.51 27.85 5.10
C GLY A 70 -17.24 27.05 4.77
N PRO A 71 -17.27 25.72 4.93
CA PRO A 71 -16.14 24.84 4.64
C PRO A 71 -15.79 24.83 3.14
N PHE A 72 -14.66 24.24 2.79
CA PHE A 72 -14.21 24.09 1.40
C PHE A 72 -15.24 23.40 0.51
N GLN A 73 -15.23 23.78 -0.76
CA GLN A 73 -15.98 23.18 -1.84
C GLN A 73 -15.02 22.40 -2.74
N PHE A 74 -15.41 21.20 -3.13
CA PHE A 74 -14.57 20.24 -3.83
C PHE A 74 -15.13 19.99 -5.23
N ARG A 75 -14.32 20.23 -6.26
CA ARG A 75 -14.68 19.92 -7.65
C ARG A 75 -14.12 18.55 -8.01
N LEU A 76 -15.01 17.63 -8.40
CA LEU A 76 -14.69 16.26 -8.75
C LEU A 76 -15.03 16.01 -10.22
N ALA A 77 -14.11 15.40 -10.96
CA ALA A 77 -14.42 14.84 -12.27
C ALA A 77 -14.91 13.40 -12.12
N VAL A 78 -15.98 13.09 -12.84
CA VAL A 78 -16.52 11.74 -13.00
C VAL A 78 -16.04 11.19 -14.34
N ARG A 79 -15.39 10.03 -14.33
CA ARG A 79 -14.86 9.37 -15.53
C ARG A 79 -15.37 7.94 -15.65
N GLU A 80 -15.52 7.47 -16.87
CA GLU A 80 -15.90 6.08 -17.13
C GLU A 80 -14.75 5.12 -16.76
N SER A 81 -15.11 4.03 -16.07
CA SER A 81 -14.16 2.97 -15.70
C SER A 81 -13.61 2.29 -16.95
N GLY A 82 -12.27 2.21 -17.07
CA GLY A 82 -11.58 1.56 -18.18
C GLY A 82 -11.25 2.46 -19.37
N SER A 83 -12.18 3.29 -19.85
CA SER A 83 -11.93 4.21 -20.99
C SER A 83 -11.33 5.55 -20.55
N ASN A 84 -11.50 5.92 -19.28
CA ASN A 84 -11.16 7.22 -18.70
C ASN A 84 -11.86 8.41 -19.39
N ALA A 85 -12.92 8.15 -20.18
CA ALA A 85 -13.71 9.18 -20.83
C ALA A 85 -14.39 10.07 -19.77
N PRO A 86 -14.37 11.40 -19.93
CA PRO A 86 -15.07 12.29 -19.01
C PRO A 86 -16.57 12.05 -19.13
N LEU A 87 -17.21 11.74 -17.99
CA LEU A 87 -18.66 11.65 -17.89
C LEU A 87 -19.23 13.01 -17.50
N GLY A 88 -18.64 13.69 -16.52
CA GLY A 88 -19.05 15.02 -16.09
C GLY A 88 -18.26 15.53 -14.90
N GLU A 89 -18.74 16.60 -14.28
CA GLU A 89 -18.14 17.23 -13.10
C GLU A 89 -19.20 17.37 -12.00
N LEU A 90 -18.77 17.20 -10.75
CA LEU A 90 -19.57 17.34 -9.56
C LEU A 90 -18.91 18.35 -8.64
N THR A 91 -19.71 19.15 -7.95
CA THR A 91 -19.21 20.07 -6.95
C THR A 91 -19.89 19.78 -5.62
N LEU A 92 -19.11 19.36 -4.62
CA LEU A 92 -19.61 18.90 -3.32
C LEU A 92 -19.00 19.71 -2.18
N ALA A 93 -19.79 20.03 -1.16
CA ALA A 93 -19.30 20.39 0.17
C ALA A 93 -19.39 19.19 1.14
N LEU A 94 -18.75 19.31 2.30
CA LEU A 94 -18.75 18.25 3.31
C LEU A 94 -20.19 17.96 3.79
N GLY A 95 -20.62 16.70 3.67
CA GLY A 95 -21.98 16.27 4.01
C GLY A 95 -22.99 16.39 2.87
N ASP A 96 -22.62 16.99 1.73
CA ASP A 96 -23.49 17.03 0.56
C ASP A 96 -23.67 15.62 -0.03
N MET A 97 -24.87 15.38 -0.54
CA MET A 97 -25.28 14.17 -1.24
C MET A 97 -25.77 14.58 -2.63
N VAL A 98 -25.19 13.99 -3.68
CA VAL A 98 -25.60 14.27 -5.06
C VAL A 98 -25.84 12.96 -5.80
N GLY A 99 -27.03 12.80 -6.37
CA GLY A 99 -27.37 11.70 -7.26
C GLY A 99 -26.73 11.89 -8.63
N LEU A 100 -26.10 10.83 -9.18
CA LEU A 100 -25.55 10.87 -10.55
C LEU A 100 -26.65 10.94 -11.63
N SER A 101 -27.90 10.65 -11.29
CA SER A 101 -29.04 10.72 -12.21
C SER A 101 -29.54 12.15 -12.46
N ASP A 102 -29.32 13.06 -11.51
CA ASP A 102 -29.98 14.38 -11.47
C ASP A 102 -29.11 15.49 -12.07
N SER A 103 -27.90 15.19 -12.49
CA SER A 103 -26.98 16.14 -13.07
C SER A 103 -27.26 16.34 -14.56
N ASP A 104 -28.31 17.11 -14.87
CA ASP A 104 -28.59 17.63 -16.22
C ASP A 104 -27.39 18.43 -16.79
N ASP A 105 -26.46 18.86 -15.93
CA ASP A 105 -25.19 19.53 -16.28
C ASP A 105 -24.15 18.63 -16.98
N PHE A 106 -24.35 17.31 -17.06
CA PHE A 106 -23.42 16.41 -17.78
C PHE A 106 -23.40 16.65 -19.30
N ALA A 107 -24.40 17.35 -19.84
CA ALA A 107 -24.51 17.64 -21.28
C ALA A 107 -24.18 19.09 -21.67
N ALA A 108 -24.08 20.03 -20.73
CA ALA A 108 -24.11 21.46 -21.04
C ALA A 108 -22.73 22.10 -21.34
N SER A 109 -21.61 21.40 -21.11
CA SER A 109 -20.27 21.98 -21.26
C SER A 109 -19.46 21.52 -22.48
N ASN A 110 -20.01 20.69 -23.38
CA ASN A 110 -19.32 20.31 -24.62
C ASN A 110 -20.27 20.03 -25.79
N GLU A 111 -20.83 21.10 -26.35
CA GLU A 111 -21.75 21.08 -27.51
C GLU A 111 -21.07 20.69 -28.85
N THR A 112 -19.94 19.97 -28.87
CA THR A 112 -19.23 19.64 -30.14
C THR A 112 -18.83 18.17 -30.31
N ARG A 113 -19.45 17.21 -29.58
CA ARG A 113 -19.21 15.77 -29.89
C ARG A 113 -20.34 14.82 -29.52
N ALA A 114 -21.59 15.22 -29.72
CA ALA A 114 -22.74 14.35 -29.50
C ALA A 114 -23.10 13.55 -30.77
N THR A 115 -22.61 12.32 -30.89
CA THR A 115 -23.35 11.29 -31.67
C THR A 115 -23.11 9.83 -31.25
N THR A 116 -22.30 9.54 -30.23
CA THR A 116 -22.05 8.14 -29.83
C THR A 116 -22.22 7.84 -28.32
N ALA A 117 -22.45 8.84 -27.46
CA ALA A 117 -22.53 8.65 -26.00
C ALA A 117 -23.94 8.38 -25.44
N THR A 118 -24.98 8.38 -26.28
CA THR A 118 -26.38 8.26 -25.82
C THR A 118 -26.73 6.85 -25.29
N ALA A 119 -25.89 5.83 -25.54
CA ALA A 119 -26.18 4.45 -25.13
C ALA A 119 -25.71 4.08 -23.70
N ALA A 120 -24.85 4.88 -23.06
CA ALA A 120 -24.40 4.65 -21.67
C ALA A 120 -25.26 5.39 -20.62
N ARG A 121 -26.30 6.11 -21.07
CA ARG A 121 -27.12 7.03 -20.26
C ARG A 121 -28.18 6.33 -19.40
N ASN A 122 -28.23 5.01 -19.39
CA ASN A 122 -29.18 4.26 -18.58
C ASN A 122 -28.55 3.85 -17.24
N ALA A 123 -28.94 4.59 -16.20
CA ALA A 123 -29.14 4.12 -14.83
C ALA A 123 -27.92 3.49 -14.12
N ALA A 124 -27.00 4.33 -13.68
CA ALA A 124 -26.23 4.00 -12.49
C ALA A 124 -27.02 4.58 -11.29
N PRO A 125 -27.69 3.76 -10.45
CA PRO A 125 -28.54 4.22 -9.33
C PRO A 125 -27.71 4.70 -8.13
N TYR A 126 -26.57 5.34 -8.39
CA TYR A 126 -25.61 5.64 -7.35
C TYR A 126 -25.69 7.11 -6.92
N GLU A 127 -25.74 7.32 -5.62
CA GLU A 127 -25.56 8.61 -4.96
C GLU A 127 -24.13 8.72 -4.45
N VAL A 128 -23.59 9.93 -4.51
CA VAL A 128 -22.24 10.25 -4.04
C VAL A 128 -22.37 11.15 -2.82
N VAL A 129 -21.80 10.71 -1.69
CA VAL A 129 -21.74 11.50 -0.45
C VAL A 129 -20.30 11.75 -0.06
N LEU A 130 -20.00 13.02 0.24
CA LEU A 130 -18.73 13.36 0.86
C LEU A 130 -18.81 13.07 2.36
N VAL A 131 -18.23 11.94 2.78
CA VAL A 131 -18.33 11.44 4.16
C VAL A 131 -17.36 12.16 5.10
N GLY A 132 -16.17 12.51 4.60
CA GLY A 132 -15.12 13.06 5.43
C GLY A 132 -14.04 13.76 4.63
N THR A 133 -13.44 14.76 5.26
CA THR A 133 -12.25 15.46 4.78
C THR A 133 -11.15 15.29 5.81
N GLU A 134 -10.05 14.64 5.44
CA GLU A 134 -8.86 14.61 6.29
C GLU A 134 -7.79 15.51 5.65
N PRO A 135 -7.34 16.58 6.34
CA PRO A 135 -6.16 17.29 5.91
C PRO A 135 -4.98 16.33 6.05
N LEU A 136 -4.48 15.82 4.91
CA LEU A 136 -3.21 15.11 4.88
C LEU A 136 -2.09 16.13 5.10
N PHE A 137 -1.77 16.36 6.37
CA PHE A 137 -0.53 16.99 6.77
C PHE A 137 0.60 15.99 6.43
N TYR A 138 1.07 16.04 5.19
CA TYR A 138 2.21 15.21 4.79
C TYR A 138 3.42 15.58 5.63
N THR A 139 3.92 14.64 6.43
CA THR A 139 5.33 14.32 6.27
C THR A 139 5.41 13.02 5.49
N ASP A 140 6.41 12.91 4.62
CA ASP A 140 6.83 11.64 4.01
C ASP A 140 7.09 10.52 5.05
N LEU A 141 7.09 10.84 6.35
CA LEU A 141 7.28 9.92 7.46
C LEU A 141 5.99 9.46 8.16
N THR A 142 4.85 10.15 8.02
CA THR A 142 3.63 9.81 8.77
C THR A 142 2.68 8.86 8.03
N VAL A 143 2.77 8.76 6.70
CA VAL A 143 1.86 7.91 5.86
C VAL A 143 2.15 6.41 5.97
N SER A 144 3.03 5.98 6.86
CA SER A 144 3.14 4.55 7.15
C SER A 144 3.38 4.25 8.61
N HIS A 145 2.37 4.44 9.44
CA HIS A 145 2.10 3.41 10.44
C HIS A 145 1.53 2.16 9.73
N ASN A 146 2.31 1.63 8.80
CA ASN A 146 2.00 0.40 8.12
C ASN A 146 2.23 -0.71 9.16
N PRO A 147 1.18 -1.42 9.60
CA PRO A 147 1.30 -2.45 10.62
C PRO A 147 2.23 -3.60 10.20
N MET A 148 2.59 -3.69 8.91
CA MET A 148 3.57 -4.65 8.40
C MET A 148 5.03 -4.25 8.68
N ILE A 149 5.34 -2.99 9.00
CA ILE A 149 6.71 -2.54 9.24
C ILE A 149 7.39 -3.35 10.37
N PRO A 150 6.77 -3.57 11.54
CA PRO A 150 7.31 -4.46 12.57
C PRO A 150 7.56 -5.90 12.06
N VAL A 151 6.67 -6.42 11.21
CA VAL A 151 6.78 -7.78 10.64
C VAL A 151 8.00 -7.88 9.72
N ILE A 152 8.23 -6.88 8.88
CA ILE A 152 9.40 -6.81 7.99
C ILE A 152 10.70 -6.77 8.80
N TYR A 153 10.76 -5.94 9.86
CA TYR A 153 11.93 -5.90 10.74
C TYR A 153 12.14 -7.23 11.46
N PHE A 154 11.07 -7.85 11.98
CA PHE A 154 11.15 -9.14 12.64
C PHE A 154 11.68 -10.23 11.71
N GLY A 155 11.16 -10.30 10.48
CA GLY A 155 11.66 -11.22 9.45
C GLY A 155 13.13 -10.98 9.09
N SER A 156 13.55 -9.72 9.02
CA SER A 156 14.95 -9.35 8.75
C SER A 156 15.89 -9.81 9.86
N VAL A 157 15.48 -9.66 11.13
CA VAL A 157 16.24 -10.15 12.29
C VAL A 157 16.36 -11.68 12.27
N LEU A 158 15.27 -12.39 11.96
CA LEU A 158 15.29 -13.85 11.83
C LEU A 158 16.22 -14.33 10.71
N ALA A 159 16.23 -13.66 9.56
CA ALA A 159 17.14 -13.98 8.46
C ALA A 159 18.61 -13.80 8.86
N ILE A 160 18.96 -12.69 9.52
CA ILE A 160 20.31 -12.44 10.04
C ILE A 160 20.70 -13.51 11.04
N MET A 161 19.82 -13.84 12.00
CA MET A 161 20.05 -14.93 12.95
C MET A 161 20.29 -16.27 12.25
N GLY A 162 19.51 -16.59 11.22
CA GLY A 162 19.68 -17.80 10.42
C GLY A 162 21.05 -17.88 9.72
N ILE A 163 21.51 -16.76 9.14
CA ILE A 163 22.85 -16.68 8.52
C ILE A 163 23.95 -16.83 9.59
N CYS A 164 23.83 -16.10 10.71
CA CYS A 164 24.76 -16.23 11.83
C CYS A 164 24.81 -17.68 12.33
N PHE A 165 23.67 -18.34 12.46
CA PHE A 165 23.57 -19.72 12.89
C PHE A 165 24.16 -20.69 11.86
N ALA A 166 23.94 -20.47 10.57
CA ALA A 166 24.52 -21.29 9.51
C ALA A 166 26.06 -21.18 9.45
N LEU A 167 26.60 -19.99 9.74
CA LEU A 167 28.05 -19.77 9.84
C LEU A 167 28.62 -20.30 11.17
N TYR A 168 27.82 -20.26 12.25
CA TYR A 168 28.23 -20.73 13.57
C TYR A 168 28.09 -22.25 13.73
N MET A 169 27.16 -22.88 13.00
CA MET A 169 27.03 -24.33 12.90
C MET A 169 28.28 -24.89 12.24
N ARG A 170 29.19 -25.37 13.08
CA ARG A 170 30.47 -25.93 12.70
C ARG A 170 30.28 -27.07 11.71
N ARG A 171 30.71 -26.87 10.46
CA ARG A 171 30.87 -27.96 9.51
C ARG A 171 32.05 -28.80 9.95
N THR A 172 31.76 -29.99 10.48
CA THR A 172 32.75 -31.03 10.72
C THR A 172 32.89 -31.83 9.42
N THR A 173 33.99 -31.63 8.71
CA THR A 173 34.32 -32.48 7.56
C THR A 173 34.99 -33.75 8.07
N LEU A 174 34.35 -34.89 7.81
CA LEU A 174 34.86 -36.20 8.19
C LEU A 174 35.02 -37.00 6.91
N SER A 175 36.26 -37.31 6.56
CA SER A 175 36.57 -38.12 5.38
C SER A 175 36.70 -39.58 5.83
N VAL A 176 35.87 -40.44 5.26
CA VAL A 176 35.90 -41.89 5.50
C VAL A 176 36.40 -42.58 4.24
N TRP A 177 37.50 -43.31 4.36
CA TRP A 177 37.95 -44.25 3.34
C TRP A 177 37.63 -45.65 3.81
N ARG A 178 36.98 -46.43 2.94
CA ARG A 178 36.74 -47.85 3.15
C ARG A 178 37.52 -48.63 2.11
N ARG A 179 38.30 -49.61 2.56
CA ARG A 179 38.99 -50.57 1.71
C ARG A 179 38.61 -51.98 2.15
N GLU A 180 38.35 -52.85 1.19
CA GLU A 180 38.02 -54.26 1.45
C GLU A 180 39.09 -55.13 0.80
N THR A 181 39.68 -56.06 1.55
CA THR A 181 40.75 -56.95 1.06
C THR A 181 40.67 -58.27 1.83
N ASP A 182 40.62 -59.39 1.10
CA ASP A 182 40.55 -60.76 1.64
C ASP A 182 39.48 -60.98 2.72
N GLY A 183 38.26 -60.49 2.47
CA GLY A 183 37.13 -60.63 3.39
C GLY A 183 37.22 -59.78 4.66
N ARG A 184 38.25 -58.93 4.79
CA ARG A 184 38.38 -57.95 5.88
C ARG A 184 38.10 -56.54 5.36
N VAL A 185 37.24 -55.82 6.07
CA VAL A 185 36.95 -54.40 5.81
C VAL A 185 37.84 -53.55 6.70
N GLN A 186 38.64 -52.69 6.09
CA GLN A 186 39.41 -51.65 6.75
C GLN A 186 38.75 -50.30 6.52
N VAL A 187 38.49 -49.56 7.59
CA VAL A 187 37.95 -48.20 7.53
C VAL A 187 38.99 -47.24 8.12
N ALA A 188 39.43 -46.29 7.32
CA ALA A 188 40.24 -45.17 7.78
C ALA A 188 39.35 -43.93 7.87
N VAL A 189 39.36 -43.28 9.02
CA VAL A 189 38.64 -42.02 9.24
C VAL A 189 39.66 -40.92 9.50
N GLN A 190 39.70 -39.91 8.63
CA GLN A 190 40.49 -38.71 8.86
C GLN A 190 39.53 -37.57 9.21
N TYR A 191 39.72 -37.05 10.41
CA TYR A 191 39.05 -35.86 10.89
C TYR A 191 39.98 -34.67 10.68
N TRP A 192 39.51 -33.63 9.99
CA TRP A 192 40.22 -32.36 9.87
C TRP A 192 39.60 -31.36 10.84
N PRO A 193 40.15 -31.22 12.06
CA PRO A 193 39.67 -30.22 12.99
C PRO A 193 39.99 -28.81 12.48
N SER A 194 38.97 -27.95 12.42
CA SER A 194 39.17 -26.51 12.19
C SER A 194 39.85 -25.81 13.39
N ARG A 195 39.88 -26.42 14.58
CA ARG A 195 40.64 -25.98 15.78
C ARG A 195 41.06 -27.17 16.65
N SER A 196 42.12 -27.00 17.45
CA SER A 196 42.86 -28.01 18.24
C SER A 196 42.10 -28.86 19.28
N THR A 197 40.77 -28.76 19.39
CA THR A 197 39.96 -29.53 20.37
C THR A 197 38.90 -30.38 19.68
N LEU A 198 39.00 -31.70 19.88
CA LEU A 198 38.02 -32.69 19.42
C LEU A 198 36.65 -32.45 20.09
N THR A 199 35.57 -32.48 19.31
CA THR A 199 34.22 -32.44 19.87
C THR A 199 33.84 -33.80 20.47
N LEU A 200 32.99 -33.80 21.52
CA LEU A 200 32.57 -35.00 22.25
C LEU A 200 31.98 -36.09 21.33
N GLY A 201 31.28 -35.70 20.27
CA GLY A 201 30.73 -36.61 19.27
C GLY A 201 31.81 -37.34 18.47
N VAL A 202 32.83 -36.62 17.99
CA VAL A 202 33.94 -37.23 17.23
C VAL A 202 34.77 -38.15 18.13
N ALA A 203 34.96 -37.77 19.40
CA ALA A 203 35.63 -38.63 20.38
C ALA A 203 34.91 -39.98 20.55
N ARG A 204 33.57 -39.96 20.72
CA ARG A 204 32.76 -41.19 20.83
C ARG A 204 32.79 -42.04 19.56
N THR A 205 32.73 -41.42 18.37
CA THR A 205 32.78 -42.17 17.11
C THR A 205 34.15 -42.82 16.91
N LEU A 206 35.25 -42.14 17.26
CA LEU A 206 36.59 -42.72 17.21
C LEU A 206 36.78 -43.84 18.24
N GLU A 207 36.15 -43.74 19.41
CA GLU A 207 36.15 -44.79 20.43
C GLU A 207 35.37 -46.03 19.98
N ALA A 208 34.22 -45.85 19.33
CA ALA A 208 33.42 -46.96 18.78
C ALA A 208 34.07 -47.68 17.59
N LEU A 209 35.11 -47.10 16.98
CA LEU A 209 35.87 -47.66 15.87
C LEU A 209 37.15 -48.40 16.30
N LYS A 210 37.52 -48.35 17.58
CA LYS A 210 38.63 -49.13 18.16
C LYS A 210 38.14 -50.50 18.61
#